data_AF-A0A0C4E6U3-F1
#
_entry.id   AF-A0A0C4E6U3-F1
#
_cell.length_a   1.000
_cell.length_b   1.000
_cell.length_c   1.000
_cell.angle_alpha   90.00
_cell.angle_beta   90.00
_cell.angle_gamma   90.00
#
_symmetry.space_group_name_H-M   'P 1'
#
loop_
_entity.id
_entity.type
_entity.pdbx_description
1 polymer ?
#
loop_
_entity_poly.entity_id
_entity_poly.type
_entity_poly.pdbx_seq_one_letter_code
_entity_poly.pdbx_strand_id
1 'polypeptide(L)'
;LAPTTATQQREGEPPLEPDSAEALLRLYAEERLDCAMGDAYTLAALNYNAFGRAELAVKYALLAVEAGSIEHGEHGHDVQDMKKLLSGPEKHWSWRRRVLG
;
A
#
# COMPACT_ATOMS: atom_id res chain seq x y z
N LEU A 1 -23.57 -23.21 -0.85
CA LEU A 1 -22.31 -22.82 -0.18
C LEU A 1 -21.18 -23.14 -1.15
N ALA A 2 -20.70 -22.14 -1.89
CA ALA A 2 -19.54 -22.30 -2.77
C ALA A 2 -18.30 -21.74 -2.04
N PRO A 3 -17.13 -22.37 -2.14
CA PRO A 3 -15.93 -21.91 -1.47
C PRO A 3 -15.37 -20.67 -2.18
N THR A 4 -15.28 -19.55 -1.46
CA THR A 4 -14.53 -18.37 -1.92
C THR A 4 -13.05 -18.65 -1.71
N THR A 5 -12.40 -19.18 -2.73
CA THR A 5 -10.94 -19.16 -2.85
C THR A 5 -10.62 -18.77 -4.26
N ALA A 6 -10.32 -17.49 -4.47
CA ALA A 6 -9.43 -17.01 -5.53
C ALA A 6 -9.34 -15.49 -5.44
N THR A 7 -8.14 -14.99 -5.14
CA THR A 7 -7.67 -13.75 -5.74
C THR A 7 -7.63 -13.99 -7.25
N GLN A 8 -8.77 -13.79 -7.92
CA GLN A 8 -8.80 -13.72 -9.38
C GLN A 8 -8.11 -12.42 -9.77
N GLN A 9 -6.87 -12.54 -10.26
CA GLN A 9 -6.35 -11.51 -11.15
C GLN A 9 -7.35 -11.42 -12.31
N ARG A 10 -8.01 -10.27 -12.45
CA ARG A 10 -8.93 -10.03 -13.55
C ARG A 10 -8.11 -10.06 -14.84
N GLU A 11 -8.40 -11.02 -15.72
CA GLU A 11 -7.73 -11.13 -17.01
C GLU A 11 -7.87 -9.80 -17.77
N GLY A 12 -6.73 -9.20 -18.13
CA GLY A 12 -6.66 -7.93 -18.87
C GLY A 12 -6.29 -6.70 -18.02
N GLU A 13 -6.29 -6.79 -16.70
CA GLU A 13 -5.79 -5.71 -15.85
C GLU A 13 -4.25 -5.78 -15.81
N PRO A 14 -3.51 -4.73 -16.20
CA PRO A 14 -2.06 -4.74 -16.08
C PRO A 14 -1.68 -5.07 -14.63
N PRO A 15 -0.50 -5.69 -14.39
CA PRO A 15 0.01 -5.82 -13.04
C PRO A 15 -0.13 -4.48 -12.33
N LEU A 16 -0.44 -4.47 -11.03
CA LEU A 16 -0.45 -3.23 -10.26
C LEU A 16 0.96 -2.65 -10.32
N GLU A 17 1.21 -1.78 -11.29
CA GLU A 17 2.45 -1.10 -11.57
C GLU A 17 2.63 0.01 -10.52
N PRO A 18 3.84 0.58 -10.39
CA PRO A 18 4.06 1.74 -9.53
C PRO A 18 3.08 2.89 -9.84
N ASP A 19 2.78 3.12 -11.12
CA ASP A 19 1.89 4.18 -11.57
C ASP A 19 0.42 3.94 -11.15
N SER A 20 0.04 2.67 -10.91
CA SER A 20 -1.29 2.33 -10.36
C SER A 20 -1.49 2.84 -8.93
N ALA A 21 -0.40 3.02 -8.16
CA ALA A 21 -0.48 3.62 -6.82
C ALA A 21 -0.89 5.10 -6.89
N GLU A 22 -0.36 5.85 -7.86
CA GLU A 22 -0.75 7.25 -8.04
C GLU A 22 -2.19 7.39 -8.53
N ALA A 23 -2.63 6.51 -9.43
CA ALA A 23 -4.01 6.48 -9.90
C ALA A 23 -5.00 6.23 -8.73
N LEU A 24 -4.66 5.31 -7.83
CA LEU A 24 -5.46 5.04 -6.64
C LEU A 24 -5.57 6.28 -5.73
N LEU A 25 -4.44 6.96 -5.48
CA LEU A 25 -4.42 8.16 -4.63
C LEU A 25 -5.23 9.30 -5.24
N ARG A 26 -5.17 9.49 -6.57
CA ARG A 26 -5.99 10.48 -7.27
C ARG A 26 -7.47 10.16 -7.13
N LEU A 27 -7.86 8.91 -7.30
CA LEU A 27 -9.26 8.49 -7.16
C LEU A 27 -9.81 8.77 -5.75
N TYR A 28 -9.03 8.46 -4.70
CA TYR A 28 -9.44 8.77 -3.32
C TYR A 28 -9.64 10.27 -3.10
N ALA A 29 -8.76 11.10 -3.67
CA ALA A 29 -8.88 12.55 -3.60
C ALA A 29 -10.09 13.08 -4.38
N GLU A 30 -10.34 12.57 -5.59
CA GLU A 30 -11.48 12.96 -6.43
C GLU A 30 -12.83 12.58 -5.80
N GLU A 31 -12.90 11.41 -5.18
CA GLU A 31 -14.09 10.92 -4.47
C GLU A 31 -14.21 11.46 -3.04
N ARG A 32 -13.31 12.36 -2.61
CA ARG A 32 -13.29 13.00 -1.28
C ARG A 32 -13.29 11.99 -0.13
N LEU A 33 -12.54 10.92 -0.29
CA LEU A 33 -12.36 9.87 0.73
C LEU A 33 -11.25 10.24 1.72
N ASP A 34 -11.24 11.50 2.18
CA ASP A 34 -10.18 12.05 3.04
C ASP A 34 -10.02 11.27 4.35
N CYS A 35 -11.11 10.66 4.86
CA CYS A 35 -11.14 9.85 6.09
C CYS A 35 -10.70 8.39 5.90
N ALA A 36 -10.29 8.00 4.70
CA ALA A 36 -9.79 6.66 4.38
C ALA A 36 -8.44 6.71 3.66
N MET A 37 -7.74 7.84 3.74
CA MET A 37 -6.47 8.03 3.05
C MET A 37 -5.35 7.16 3.62
N GLY A 38 -5.42 6.77 4.90
CA GLY A 38 -4.46 5.86 5.53
C GLY A 38 -4.34 4.52 4.79
N ASP A 39 -5.48 3.96 4.37
CA ASP A 39 -5.53 2.70 3.62
C ASP A 39 -4.92 2.86 2.21
N ALA A 40 -5.23 3.97 1.52
CA ALA A 40 -4.68 4.26 0.19
C ALA A 40 -3.16 4.46 0.22
N TYR A 41 -2.65 5.17 1.24
CA TYR A 41 -1.21 5.33 1.46
C TYR A 41 -0.52 4.00 1.81
N THR A 42 -1.16 3.13 2.58
CA THR A 42 -0.64 1.78 2.87
C THR A 42 -0.46 0.99 1.58
N LEU A 43 -1.46 0.98 0.71
CA LEU A 43 -1.39 0.29 -0.58
C LEU A 43 -0.30 0.88 -1.48
N ALA A 44 -0.15 2.21 -1.51
CA ALA A 44 0.92 2.87 -2.26
C ALA A 44 2.30 2.46 -1.74
N ALA A 45 2.52 2.52 -0.42
CA ALA A 45 3.78 2.14 0.22
C ALA A 45 4.18 0.70 -0.11
N LEU A 46 3.24 -0.24 0.05
CA LEU A 46 3.46 -1.65 -0.25
C LEU A 46 3.77 -1.89 -1.73
N ASN A 47 3.06 -1.20 -2.63
CA ASN A 47 3.28 -1.32 -4.07
C ASN A 47 4.67 -0.82 -4.46
N TYR A 48 5.04 0.40 -4.05
CA TYR A 48 6.38 0.94 -4.31
C TYR A 48 7.49 0.03 -3.75
N ASN A 49 7.30 -0.53 -2.55
CA ASN A 49 8.28 -1.45 -1.97
C ASN A 49 8.39 -2.76 -2.76
N ALA A 50 7.27 -3.26 -3.31
CA ALA A 50 7.25 -4.45 -4.16
C ALA A 50 8.02 -4.31 -5.46
N PHE A 51 8.21 -3.08 -5.96
CA PHE A 51 9.08 -2.77 -7.11
C PHE A 51 10.47 -2.28 -6.72
N GLY A 52 10.84 -2.34 -5.45
CA GLY A 52 12.15 -1.91 -4.98
C GLY A 52 12.34 -0.39 -4.92
N ARG A 53 11.26 0.40 -4.99
CA ARG A 53 11.30 1.87 -4.93
C ARG A 53 11.23 2.33 -3.47
N ALA A 54 12.30 2.09 -2.71
CA ALA A 54 12.35 2.29 -1.26
C ALA A 54 11.98 3.72 -0.81
N GLU A 55 12.46 4.75 -1.51
CA GLU A 55 12.20 6.15 -1.15
C GLU A 55 10.70 6.50 -1.21
N LEU A 56 10.02 6.08 -2.28
CA LEU A 56 8.58 6.27 -2.43
C LEU A 56 7.81 5.41 -1.42
N ALA A 57 8.25 4.18 -1.17
CA ALA A 57 7.66 3.33 -0.14
C ALA A 57 7.70 3.99 1.24
N VAL A 58 8.84 4.57 1.63
CA VAL A 58 9.02 5.30 2.89
C VAL A 58 8.13 6.53 2.96
N LYS A 59 8.08 7.33 1.89
CA LYS A 59 7.20 8.51 1.81
C LYS A 59 5.74 8.14 2.12
N TYR A 60 5.22 7.12 1.45
CA TYR A 60 3.83 6.73 1.61
C TYR A 60 3.58 5.99 2.93
N ALA A 61 4.55 5.25 3.46
CA ALA A 61 4.43 4.64 4.78
C ALA A 61 4.37 5.69 5.92
N LEU A 62 5.07 6.81 5.80
CA LEU A 62 4.94 7.93 6.74
C LEU A 62 3.52 8.51 6.74
N LEU A 63 2.97 8.77 5.55
CA LEU A 63 1.61 9.28 5.39
C LEU A 63 0.56 8.28 5.90
N ALA A 64 0.78 6.98 5.65
CA ALA A 64 -0.07 5.92 6.14
C ALA A 64 -0.08 5.82 7.67
N VAL A 65 1.08 6.00 8.33
CA VAL A 65 1.14 6.04 9.80
C VAL A 65 0.41 7.27 10.33
N GLU A 66 0.62 8.45 9.74
CA GLU A 66 -0.03 9.68 10.19
C GLU A 66 -1.56 9.62 10.07
N ALA A 67 -2.08 9.32 8.88
CA ALA A 67 -3.51 9.22 8.63
C ALA A 67 -4.12 8.00 9.34
N GLY A 68 -3.49 6.83 9.21
CA GLY A 68 -3.98 5.58 9.79
C GLY A 68 -4.03 5.59 11.33
N SER A 69 -3.12 6.32 12.00
CA SER A 69 -3.20 6.48 13.46
C SER A 69 -4.43 7.29 13.89
N ILE A 70 -4.91 8.22 13.06
CA ILE A 70 -6.15 8.97 13.30
C ILE A 70 -7.37 8.10 12.98
N GLU A 71 -7.33 7.38 11.86
CA GLU A 71 -8.45 6.58 11.34
C GLU A 71 -8.70 5.32 12.18
N HIS A 72 -7.63 4.59 12.51
CA HIS A 72 -7.68 3.24 13.08
C HIS A 72 -6.97 3.11 14.43
N GLY A 73 -6.32 4.19 14.89
CA GLY A 73 -5.56 4.23 16.13
C GLY A 73 -4.09 3.80 15.96
N GLU A 74 -3.26 4.22 16.92
CA GLU A 74 -1.80 4.03 16.92
C GLU A 74 -1.35 2.55 16.85
N HIS A 75 -2.22 1.63 17.27
CA HIS A 75 -2.01 0.19 17.29
C HIS A 75 -2.75 -0.56 16.17
N GLY A 76 -3.34 0.16 15.22
CA GLY A 76 -3.96 -0.41 14.02
C GLY A 76 -2.98 -1.31 13.27
N HIS A 77 -3.48 -2.40 12.69
CA HIS A 77 -2.65 -3.40 12.03
C HIS A 77 -1.74 -2.78 10.96
N ASP A 78 -2.32 -1.98 10.07
CA ASP A 78 -1.59 -1.38 8.95
C ASP A 78 -0.63 -0.28 9.43
N VAL A 79 -0.98 0.47 10.47
CA VAL A 79 -0.07 1.43 11.13
C VAL A 79 1.17 0.70 11.65
N GLN A 80 1.00 -0.45 12.30
CA GLN A 80 2.10 -1.25 12.82
C GLN A 80 2.93 -1.89 11.70
N ASP A 81 2.31 -2.31 10.60
CA ASP A 81 3.04 -2.84 9.45
C ASP A 81 3.85 -1.74 8.74
N MET A 82 3.27 -0.55 8.56
CA MET A 82 3.98 0.59 7.97
C MET A 82 5.14 1.07 8.85
N LYS A 83 5.02 1.02 10.17
CA LYS A 83 6.17 1.26 11.07
C LYS A 83 7.31 0.26 10.86
N LYS A 84 7.00 -1.02 10.61
CA LYS A 84 8.01 -2.02 10.26
C LYS A 84 8.66 -1.70 8.92
N LEU A 85 7.87 -1.31 7.91
CA LEU A 85 8.39 -0.85 6.62
C LEU A 85 9.36 0.33 6.82
N LEU A 86 8.99 1.33 7.60
CA LEU A 86 9.82 2.50 7.91
C LEU A 86 11.14 2.13 8.61
N SER A 87 11.13 1.11 9.47
CA SER A 87 12.34 0.63 10.14
C SER A 87 13.36 -0.06 9.21
N GLY A 88 12.92 -0.47 8.02
CA GLY A 88 13.76 -1.20 7.07
C GLY A 88 12.97 -1.65 5.84
N PRO A 89 12.85 -0.79 4.81
CA PRO A 89 12.03 -1.09 3.62
C PRO A 89 12.53 -2.35 2.89
N GLU A 90 13.84 -2.56 2.81
CA GLU A 90 14.44 -3.75 2.17
C GLU A 90 14.28 -5.04 2.97
N LYS A 91 14.01 -4.93 4.28
CA LYS A 91 13.75 -6.07 5.17
C LYS A 91 12.27 -6.39 5.29
N HIS A 92 11.41 -5.50 4.82
CA HIS A 92 9.97 -5.65 4.88
C HIS A 92 9.51 -6.77 3.95
N TRP A 93 8.45 -7.50 4.34
CA TRP A 93 7.94 -8.66 3.59
C TRP A 93 7.54 -8.33 2.14
N SER A 94 7.25 -7.07 1.85
CA SER A 94 6.87 -6.61 0.52
C SER A 94 8.04 -6.33 -0.42
N TRP A 95 9.29 -6.28 0.05
CA TRP A 95 10.44 -5.84 -0.76
C TRP A 95 10.63 -6.66 -2.03
N ARG A 96 10.73 -5.96 -3.18
CA ARG A 96 11.08 -6.50 -4.52
C ARG A 96 10.29 -7.73 -4.98
N ARG A 97 9.11 -8.00 -4.41
CA ARG A 97 8.28 -9.16 -4.79
C ARG A 97 7.75 -9.13 -6.23
N ARG A 98 7.84 -7.99 -6.92
CA ARG A 98 7.41 -7.81 -8.32
C ARG A 98 8.55 -7.43 -9.26
N VAL A 99 9.79 -7.51 -8.80
CA VAL A 99 10.95 -7.39 -9.68
C VAL A 99 11.24 -8.79 -10.22
N LEU A 100 11.00 -9.01 -11.51
CA LEU A 100 11.48 -10.21 -12.19
C LEU A 100 13.02 -10.21 -12.15
N GLY A 101 13.60 -11.35 -11.76
CA GLY A 101 15.05 -11.57 -11.81
C GLY A 101 15.57 -11.70 -13.23
#